data_AF-A0A238LI07-F1
#
_entry.id   AF-A0A238LI07-F1
#
_cell.length_a   1.000
_cell.length_b   1.000
_cell.length_c   1.000
_cell.angle_alpha   90.00
_cell.angle_beta   90.00
_cell.angle_gamma   90.00
#
_symmetry.space_group_name_H-M   'P 1'
#
loop_
_entity.id
_entity.type
_entity.pdbx_description
1 polymer ?
#
loop_
_entity_poly.entity_id
_entity_poly.type
_entity_poly.pdbx_seq_one_letter_code
_entity_poly.pdbx_strand_id
1 'polypeptide(L)'
;MRPPLFIIAPPRSYTSVVGGMLGQHPQTYGLPEVNLSHGETLGDMWDSVPGAANFGTAGLLRLLAEIHEGEQTEEAVVRARQWVLRRPHWTGAKVFQHIQKQIGDRMMVEKSPRNTMFTDNMQRLLKMFPEANFLHLTRHPRTQGKSVKDLIRDTTGGEGANDPEKIWLRLQSNILEFAQEIPVGQYMRIKGEMLLRDPTFYLRQICEWLDIDSSDAAIEAMQHPETSPFACMGPPSAPAGNDPNFLTSPTLDFERLARIKEPPLDGEIEWKKGHEFMPAVKRMARQFGYA
;
A
#
# COMPACT_ATOMS: atom_id res chain seq x y z
N MET A 1 -10.40 -16.81 11.16
CA MET A 1 -9.97 -15.44 10.80
C MET A 1 -10.43 -15.22 9.39
N ARG A 2 -11.12 -14.11 9.09
CA ARG A 2 -11.45 -13.80 7.69
C ARG A 2 -10.15 -13.59 6.90
N PRO A 3 -9.96 -14.18 5.72
CA PRO A 3 -8.69 -14.03 5.01
C PRO A 3 -8.40 -12.56 4.70
N PRO A 4 -7.17 -12.08 4.94
CA PRO A 4 -6.85 -10.68 4.74
C PRO A 4 -6.78 -10.32 3.26
N LEU A 5 -6.92 -9.02 2.98
CA LEU A 5 -6.63 -8.42 1.68
C LEU A 5 -5.27 -7.71 1.73
N PHE A 6 -4.37 -8.11 0.85
CA PHE A 6 -3.10 -7.42 0.62
C PHE A 6 -3.16 -6.62 -0.69
N ILE A 7 -2.90 -5.32 -0.60
CA ILE A 7 -2.74 -4.48 -1.79
C ILE A 7 -1.25 -4.49 -2.16
N ILE A 8 -0.93 -5.07 -3.32
CA ILE A 8 0.44 -5.18 -3.83
C ILE A 8 0.62 -4.25 -5.02
N ALA A 9 1.44 -3.23 -4.85
CA ALA A 9 1.80 -2.32 -5.93
C ALA A 9 3.13 -1.62 -5.64
N PRO A 10 3.84 -1.14 -6.67
CA PRO A 10 4.99 -0.27 -6.49
C PRO A 10 4.62 0.99 -5.67
N PRO A 11 5.57 1.62 -4.96
CA PRO A 11 5.33 2.89 -4.30
C PRO A 11 4.80 3.91 -5.31
N ARG A 12 4.04 4.88 -4.80
CA ARG A 12 3.39 5.91 -5.62
C ARG A 12 2.37 5.35 -6.60
N SER A 13 1.71 4.23 -6.29
CA SER A 13 0.68 3.61 -7.15
C SER A 13 -0.70 3.58 -6.48
N TYR A 14 -1.10 4.69 -5.86
CA TYR A 14 -2.42 4.91 -5.25
C TYR A 14 -2.79 4.00 -4.06
N THR A 15 -1.84 3.22 -3.53
CA THR A 15 -2.07 2.26 -2.44
C THR A 15 -2.66 2.90 -1.19
N SER A 16 -2.18 4.06 -0.75
CA SER A 16 -2.72 4.72 0.45
C SER A 16 -4.16 5.22 0.25
N VAL A 17 -4.49 5.74 -0.94
CA VAL A 17 -5.85 6.19 -1.26
C VAL A 17 -6.80 4.98 -1.33
N VAL A 18 -6.50 4.01 -2.18
CA VAL A 18 -7.37 2.82 -2.36
C VAL A 18 -7.42 1.97 -1.10
N GLY A 19 -6.31 1.87 -0.38
CA GLY A 19 -6.22 1.20 0.91
C GLY A 19 -6.96 1.94 2.04
N GLY A 20 -7.08 3.26 1.95
CA GLY A 20 -7.93 4.07 2.82
C GLY A 20 -9.40 3.85 2.51
N MET A 21 -9.77 3.84 1.22
CA MET A 21 -11.13 3.62 0.74
C MET A 21 -11.64 2.24 1.17
N LEU A 22 -10.91 1.18 0.79
CA LEU A 22 -11.23 -0.19 1.16
C LEU A 22 -11.28 -0.37 2.68
N GLY A 23 -10.45 0.37 3.42
CA GLY A 23 -10.40 0.31 4.88
C GLY A 23 -11.59 0.94 5.62
N GLN A 24 -12.41 1.75 4.94
CA GLN A 24 -13.64 2.30 5.54
C GLN A 24 -14.85 1.37 5.38
N HIS A 25 -14.72 0.30 4.61
CA HIS A 25 -15.82 -0.65 4.44
C HIS A 25 -16.20 -1.27 5.81
N PRO A 26 -17.49 -1.36 6.19
CA PRO A 26 -17.94 -1.78 7.53
C PRO A 26 -17.40 -3.14 8.01
N GLN A 27 -17.15 -4.06 7.07
CA GLN A 27 -16.62 -5.40 7.36
C GLN A 27 -15.07 -5.49 7.29
N THR A 28 -14.38 -4.37 7.16
CA THR A 28 -12.92 -4.33 6.98
C THR A 28 -12.26 -3.40 7.99
N TYR A 29 -10.95 -3.51 8.12
CA TYR A 29 -10.13 -2.59 8.88
C TYR A 29 -8.86 -2.25 8.10
N GLY A 30 -8.76 -1.01 7.64
CA GLY A 30 -7.61 -0.50 6.90
C GLY A 30 -6.39 -0.30 7.81
N LEU A 31 -5.35 -1.10 7.61
CA LEU A 31 -4.07 -0.89 8.29
C LEU A 31 -3.28 0.24 7.61
N PRO A 32 -2.46 1.00 8.36
CA PRO A 32 -1.35 1.77 7.78
C PRO A 32 -0.26 0.82 7.25
N GLU A 33 0.82 1.37 6.70
CA GLU A 33 2.01 0.61 6.29
C GLU A 33 2.69 -0.03 7.50
N VAL A 34 2.41 -1.32 7.74
CA VAL A 34 2.96 -2.08 8.88
C VAL A 34 4.28 -2.78 8.56
N ASN A 35 4.59 -3.01 7.28
CA ASN A 35 5.85 -3.60 6.81
C ASN A 35 6.24 -4.94 7.47
N LEU A 36 5.26 -5.75 7.92
CA LEU A 36 5.50 -7.00 8.66
C LEU A 36 5.95 -8.21 7.82
N SER A 37 6.32 -8.01 6.55
CA SER A 37 6.82 -9.05 5.66
C SER A 37 8.35 -9.05 5.48
N HIS A 38 9.06 -8.06 6.03
CA HIS A 38 10.47 -7.77 5.74
C HIS A 38 11.47 -8.54 6.62
N GLY A 39 11.08 -9.72 7.09
CA GLY A 39 11.88 -10.54 8.00
C GLY A 39 11.12 -11.78 8.49
N GLU A 40 11.79 -12.65 9.24
CA GLU A 40 11.13 -13.77 9.92
C GLU A 40 10.46 -13.30 11.21
N THR A 41 11.14 -12.39 11.92
CA THR A 41 10.74 -11.89 13.22
C THR A 41 10.52 -10.39 13.22
N LEU A 42 9.82 -9.90 14.23
CA LEU A 42 9.56 -8.49 14.45
C LEU A 42 10.86 -7.71 14.66
N GLY A 43 11.89 -8.34 15.25
CA GLY A 43 13.24 -7.77 15.34
C GLY A 43 13.85 -7.56 13.95
N ASP A 44 13.85 -8.60 13.10
CA ASP A 44 14.38 -8.50 11.73
C ASP A 44 13.67 -7.39 10.94
N MET A 45 12.33 -7.32 11.06
CA MET A 45 11.52 -6.31 10.40
C MET A 45 11.87 -4.91 10.89
N TRP A 46 12.02 -4.75 12.21
CA TRP A 46 12.37 -3.48 12.85
C TRP A 46 13.74 -2.98 12.42
N ASP A 47 14.71 -3.88 12.35
CA ASP A 47 16.09 -3.57 11.95
C ASP A 47 16.25 -3.39 10.43
N SER A 48 15.32 -3.92 9.63
CA SER A 48 15.28 -3.73 8.16
C SER A 48 14.99 -2.29 7.71
N VAL A 49 14.58 -1.43 8.65
CA VAL A 49 14.27 -0.02 8.41
C VAL A 49 15.49 0.81 8.82
N PRO A 50 16.17 1.49 7.88
CA PRO A 50 17.29 2.37 8.22
C PRO A 50 16.84 3.43 9.24
N GLY A 51 17.64 3.71 10.27
CA GLY A 51 17.25 4.62 11.36
C GLY A 51 16.89 6.05 10.93
N ALA A 52 17.39 6.51 9.78
CA ALA A 52 16.99 7.79 9.17
C ALA A 52 15.62 7.75 8.46
N ALA A 53 15.05 6.56 8.26
CA ALA A 53 13.80 6.30 7.57
C ALA A 53 12.69 5.91 8.57
N ASN A 54 12.46 6.73 9.60
CA ASN A 54 11.36 6.62 10.58
C ASN A 54 9.96 6.40 9.95
N PHE A 55 9.81 6.60 8.64
CA PHE A 55 8.63 6.24 7.86
C PHE A 55 8.28 4.75 7.93
N GLY A 56 9.25 3.84 7.91
CA GLY A 56 9.00 2.41 7.79
C GLY A 56 8.38 1.76 9.04
N THR A 57 8.63 2.33 10.22
CA THR A 57 8.11 1.82 11.50
C THR A 57 6.91 2.59 12.03
N ALA A 58 6.67 3.81 11.54
CA ALA A 58 5.61 4.69 12.05
C ALA A 58 4.22 4.08 11.93
N GLY A 59 3.90 3.42 10.80
CA GLY A 59 2.59 2.82 10.59
C GLY A 59 2.27 1.74 11.63
N LEU A 60 3.20 0.82 11.90
CA LEU A 60 3.00 -0.20 12.94
C LEU A 60 2.83 0.43 14.33
N LEU A 61 3.63 1.44 14.66
CA LEU A 61 3.52 2.12 15.96
C LEU A 61 2.16 2.80 16.14
N ARG A 62 1.70 3.54 15.13
CA ARG A 62 0.39 4.20 15.15
C ARG A 62 -0.75 3.21 15.22
N LEU A 63 -0.67 2.12 14.46
CA LEU A 63 -1.65 1.05 14.52
C LEU A 63 -1.75 0.47 15.93
N LEU A 64 -0.62 0.14 16.56
CA LEU A 64 -0.61 -0.44 17.91
C LEU A 64 -1.15 0.55 18.95
N ALA A 65 -0.79 1.83 18.87
CA ALA A 65 -1.35 2.87 19.74
C ALA A 65 -2.89 2.94 19.59
N GLU A 66 -3.37 3.03 18.35
CA GLU A 66 -4.81 3.10 18.04
C GLU A 66 -5.57 1.87 18.57
N ILE A 67 -5.10 0.65 18.28
CA ILE A 67 -5.85 -0.57 18.65
C ILE A 67 -5.65 -1.00 20.10
N HIS A 68 -4.65 -0.47 20.82
CA HIS A 68 -4.47 -0.75 22.26
C HIS A 68 -5.16 0.30 23.13
N GLU A 69 -5.22 1.55 22.67
CA GLU A 69 -5.56 2.69 23.53
C GLU A 69 -6.64 3.62 22.93
N GLY A 70 -6.99 3.45 21.66
CA GLY A 70 -7.99 4.30 20.98
C GLY A 70 -7.47 5.70 20.63
N GLU A 71 -6.17 5.94 20.73
CA GLU A 71 -5.53 7.21 20.40
C GLU A 71 -4.08 7.02 19.91
N GLN A 72 -3.51 8.07 19.32
CA GLN A 72 -2.15 8.09 18.77
C GLN A 72 -1.32 9.24 19.37
N THR A 73 -1.44 9.44 20.69
CA THR A 73 -0.61 10.40 21.43
C THR A 73 0.86 9.98 21.42
N GLU A 74 1.77 10.92 21.71
CA GLU A 74 3.20 10.64 21.82
C GLU A 74 3.46 9.53 22.86
N GLU A 75 2.76 9.57 23.99
CA GLU A 75 2.86 8.59 25.05
C GLU A 75 2.36 7.21 24.62
N ALA A 76 1.23 7.14 23.89
CA ALA A 76 0.71 5.88 23.36
C ALA A 76 1.68 5.28 22.32
N VAL A 77 2.27 6.09 21.45
CA VAL A 77 3.28 5.65 20.49
C VAL A 77 4.57 5.16 21.18
N VAL A 78 5.00 5.81 22.27
CA VAL A 78 6.13 5.33 23.08
C VAL A 78 5.82 3.96 23.69
N ARG A 79 4.60 3.73 24.21
CA ARG A 79 4.17 2.43 24.73
C ARG A 79 4.10 1.37 23.62
N ALA A 80 3.58 1.72 22.45
CA ALA A 80 3.60 0.85 21.27
C ALA A 80 5.03 0.46 20.88
N ARG A 81 5.99 1.40 20.92
CA ARG A 81 7.41 1.13 20.67
C ARG A 81 7.98 0.17 21.70
N GLN A 82 7.71 0.38 22.99
CA GLN A 82 8.11 -0.55 24.05
C GLN A 82 7.49 -1.95 23.85
N TRP A 83 6.24 -2.02 23.37
CA TRP A 83 5.58 -3.27 23.06
C TRP A 83 6.34 -4.05 21.98
N VAL A 84 6.76 -3.37 20.91
CA VAL A 84 7.56 -3.95 19.82
C VAL A 84 8.93 -4.43 20.34
N LEU A 85 9.67 -3.56 21.05
CA LEU A 85 11.03 -3.86 21.53
C LEU A 85 11.09 -5.00 22.55
N ARG A 86 9.98 -5.31 23.25
CA ARG A 86 9.89 -6.47 24.15
C ARG A 86 9.58 -7.79 23.43
N ARG A 87 9.28 -7.75 22.14
CA ARG A 87 8.82 -8.90 21.33
C ARG A 87 9.64 -9.09 20.05
N PRO A 88 10.98 -8.92 20.05
CA PRO A 88 11.76 -9.05 18.82
C PRO A 88 11.64 -10.45 18.22
N HIS A 89 11.41 -11.48 19.05
CA HIS A 89 11.26 -12.88 18.65
C HIS A 89 9.88 -13.24 18.06
N TRP A 90 8.89 -12.33 18.04
CA TRP A 90 7.58 -12.64 17.47
C TRP A 90 7.67 -12.71 15.95
N THR A 91 7.05 -13.70 15.34
CA THR A 91 6.94 -13.76 13.87
C THR A 91 5.93 -12.73 13.36
N GLY A 92 6.03 -12.36 12.09
CA GLY A 92 5.02 -11.51 11.42
C GLY A 92 3.60 -12.06 11.59
N ALA A 93 3.43 -13.38 11.44
CA ALA A 93 2.15 -14.06 11.62
C ALA A 93 1.57 -13.83 13.03
N LYS A 94 2.41 -13.88 14.06
CA LYS A 94 1.99 -13.66 15.44
C LYS A 94 1.59 -12.20 15.69
N VAL A 95 2.29 -11.25 15.06
CA VAL A 95 1.93 -9.83 15.12
C VAL A 95 0.60 -9.57 14.39
N PHE A 96 0.40 -10.12 13.19
CA PHE A 96 -0.90 -10.02 12.50
C PHE A 96 -2.03 -10.69 13.27
N GLN A 97 -1.78 -11.84 13.92
CA GLN A 97 -2.77 -12.50 14.77
C GLN A 97 -3.16 -11.62 15.97
N HIS A 98 -2.18 -10.92 16.56
CA HIS A 98 -2.44 -9.93 17.62
C HIS A 98 -3.29 -8.78 17.11
N ILE A 99 -2.98 -8.23 15.92
CA ILE A 99 -3.77 -7.18 15.29
C ILE A 99 -5.19 -7.66 15.03
N GLN A 100 -5.38 -8.85 14.42
CA GLN A 100 -6.70 -9.41 14.14
C GLN A 100 -7.54 -9.52 15.41
N LYS A 101 -6.95 -10.01 16.52
CA LYS A 101 -7.65 -10.15 17.79
C LYS A 101 -8.22 -8.81 18.29
N GLN A 102 -7.51 -7.70 18.06
CA GLN A 102 -7.96 -6.37 18.49
C GLN A 102 -9.04 -5.79 17.56
N ILE A 103 -9.00 -6.09 16.26
CA ILE A 103 -9.96 -5.52 15.30
C ILE A 103 -11.25 -6.34 15.16
N GLY A 104 -11.32 -7.52 15.78
CA GLY A 104 -12.50 -8.40 15.82
C GLY A 104 -12.66 -9.22 14.53
N ASP A 105 -13.89 -9.30 14.03
CA ASP A 105 -14.24 -10.09 12.84
C ASP A 105 -13.99 -9.37 11.51
N ARG A 106 -13.50 -8.12 11.56
CA ARG A 106 -13.19 -7.32 10.38
C ARG A 106 -12.02 -7.90 9.60
N MET A 107 -12.12 -7.90 8.28
CA MET A 107 -11.02 -8.28 7.39
C MET A 107 -9.90 -7.24 7.44
N MET A 108 -8.65 -7.64 7.66
CA MET A 108 -7.51 -6.74 7.52
C MET A 108 -7.32 -6.34 6.06
N VAL A 109 -7.17 -5.03 5.81
CA VAL A 109 -6.72 -4.49 4.51
C VAL A 109 -5.34 -3.89 4.71
N GLU A 110 -4.31 -4.63 4.33
CA GLU A 110 -2.91 -4.24 4.49
C GLU A 110 -2.35 -3.74 3.16
N LYS A 111 -1.61 -2.63 3.24
CA LYS A 111 -0.89 -2.09 2.09
C LYS A 111 0.44 -1.56 2.56
N SER A 112 1.51 -2.20 2.14
CA SER A 112 2.87 -1.72 2.32
C SER A 112 3.58 -1.86 0.98
N PRO A 113 3.80 -0.77 0.20
CA PRO A 113 4.47 -0.87 -1.10
C PRO A 113 5.84 -1.55 -1.04
N ARG A 114 6.52 -1.50 0.12
CA ARG A 114 7.78 -2.20 0.36
C ARG A 114 7.65 -3.73 0.25
N ASN A 115 6.47 -4.30 0.45
CA ASN A 115 6.20 -5.73 0.23
C ASN A 115 6.60 -6.16 -1.20
N THR A 116 6.56 -5.25 -2.19
CA THR A 116 6.88 -5.56 -3.58
C THR A 116 8.37 -5.47 -3.92
N MET A 117 9.21 -5.04 -2.98
CA MET A 117 10.65 -4.84 -3.19
C MET A 117 11.39 -6.13 -3.50
N PHE A 118 10.96 -7.24 -2.89
CA PHE A 118 11.49 -8.58 -3.09
C PHE A 118 10.32 -9.57 -3.13
N THR A 119 10.37 -10.54 -4.03
CA THR A 119 9.35 -11.59 -4.18
C THR A 119 9.13 -12.35 -2.86
N ASP A 120 10.20 -12.65 -2.12
CA ASP A 120 10.19 -13.28 -0.81
C ASP A 120 9.26 -12.61 0.21
N ASN A 121 9.12 -11.29 0.18
CA ASN A 121 8.22 -10.58 1.11
C ASN A 121 6.75 -10.94 0.83
N MET A 122 6.36 -11.01 -0.44
CA MET A 122 4.99 -11.40 -0.82
C MET A 122 4.76 -12.90 -0.58
N GLN A 123 5.76 -13.75 -0.86
CA GLN A 123 5.71 -15.17 -0.53
C GLN A 123 5.55 -15.41 0.98
N ARG A 124 6.20 -14.59 1.83
CA ARG A 124 5.99 -14.62 3.29
C ARG A 124 4.55 -14.31 3.64
N LEU A 125 3.92 -13.32 3.00
CA LEU A 125 2.49 -13.02 3.22
C LEU A 125 1.60 -14.21 2.85
N LEU A 126 1.83 -14.83 1.69
CA LEU A 126 1.08 -16.01 1.24
C LEU A 126 1.31 -17.22 2.18
N LYS A 127 2.54 -17.42 2.66
CA LYS A 127 2.85 -18.46 3.65
C LYS A 127 2.13 -18.23 4.99
N MET A 128 2.04 -16.97 5.43
CA MET A 128 1.33 -16.61 6.65
C MET A 128 -0.19 -16.72 6.49
N PHE A 129 -0.71 -16.42 5.29
CA PHE A 129 -2.12 -16.44 4.97
C PHE A 129 -2.39 -17.12 3.62
N PRO A 130 -2.45 -18.46 3.58
CA PRO A 130 -2.68 -19.20 2.33
C PRO A 130 -4.03 -18.92 1.67
N GLU A 131 -4.98 -18.39 2.44
CA GLU A 131 -6.32 -18.04 1.96
C GLU A 131 -6.46 -16.54 1.58
N ALA A 132 -5.38 -15.75 1.70
CA ALA A 132 -5.43 -14.31 1.48
C ALA A 132 -5.78 -13.93 0.03
N ASN A 133 -6.36 -12.74 -0.10
CA ASN A 133 -6.63 -12.12 -1.39
C ASN A 133 -5.57 -11.05 -1.68
N PHE A 134 -5.18 -10.91 -2.95
CA PHE A 134 -4.17 -9.99 -3.43
C PHE A 134 -4.73 -9.07 -4.50
N LEU A 135 -4.85 -7.77 -4.17
CA LEU A 135 -5.23 -6.74 -5.12
C LEU A 135 -3.97 -6.09 -5.69
N HIS A 136 -3.68 -6.36 -6.96
CA HIS A 136 -2.60 -5.71 -7.68
C HIS A 136 -3.08 -4.39 -8.31
N LEU A 137 -2.63 -3.27 -7.75
CA LEU A 137 -2.84 -1.95 -8.36
C LEU A 137 -1.70 -1.60 -9.31
N THR A 138 -2.04 -1.24 -10.55
CA THR A 138 -1.06 -0.68 -11.49
C THR A 138 -1.20 0.84 -11.58
N ARG A 139 -0.09 1.51 -11.87
CA ARG A 139 -0.05 2.92 -12.27
C ARG A 139 0.82 3.07 -13.51
N HIS A 140 0.44 3.99 -14.39
CA HIS A 140 1.16 4.29 -15.61
C HIS A 140 2.64 4.62 -15.31
N PRO A 141 3.62 4.02 -16.03
CA PRO A 141 5.05 4.18 -15.71
C PRO A 141 5.51 5.64 -15.72
N ARG A 142 4.96 6.47 -16.62
CA ARG A 142 5.26 7.91 -16.67
C ARG A 142 4.81 8.68 -15.43
N THR A 143 3.58 8.48 -14.96
CA THR A 143 3.04 9.23 -13.82
C THR A 143 3.59 8.71 -12.50
N GLN A 144 3.83 7.40 -12.41
CA GLN A 144 4.55 6.79 -11.29
C GLN A 144 5.99 7.29 -11.23
N GLY A 145 6.72 7.24 -12.35
CA GLY A 145 8.14 7.56 -12.37
C GLY A 145 8.40 9.04 -12.06
N LYS A 146 7.53 9.94 -12.51
CA LYS A 146 7.54 11.34 -12.07
C LYS A 146 7.39 11.46 -10.56
N SER A 147 6.37 10.79 -10.00
CA SER A 147 6.13 10.84 -8.57
C SER A 147 7.25 10.21 -7.74
N VAL A 148 7.93 9.18 -8.25
CA VAL A 148 9.11 8.58 -7.62
C VAL A 148 10.31 9.53 -7.69
N LYS A 149 10.52 10.22 -8.83
CA LYS A 149 11.56 11.25 -8.98
C LYS A 149 11.39 12.36 -7.95
N ASP A 150 10.16 12.88 -7.81
CA ASP A 150 9.84 13.91 -6.82
C ASP A 150 10.11 13.41 -5.39
N LEU A 151 9.67 12.21 -5.04
CA LEU A 151 9.93 11.61 -3.73
C LEU A 151 11.43 11.47 -3.45
N ILE A 152 12.22 11.00 -4.42
CA ILE A 152 13.67 10.86 -4.28
C ILE A 152 14.28 12.24 -4.02
N ARG A 153 13.92 13.25 -4.81
CA ARG A 153 14.40 14.62 -4.61
C ARG A 153 14.10 15.12 -3.21
N ASP A 154 12.87 14.94 -2.75
CA ASP A 154 12.40 15.45 -1.46
C ASP A 154 13.06 14.71 -0.27
N THR A 155 13.46 13.45 -0.45
CA THR A 155 14.08 12.62 0.60
C THR A 155 15.62 12.67 0.62
N THR A 156 16.28 12.82 -0.53
CA THR A 156 17.75 12.82 -0.64
C THR A 156 18.35 14.20 -0.92
N GLY A 157 17.53 15.22 -1.17
CA GLY A 157 18.00 16.58 -1.51
C GLY A 157 18.69 16.69 -2.88
N GLY A 158 18.49 15.72 -3.78
CA GLY A 158 19.17 15.67 -5.07
C GLY A 158 18.60 14.62 -6.03
N GLU A 159 19.19 14.49 -7.21
CA GLU A 159 18.85 13.43 -8.17
C GLU A 159 19.46 12.11 -7.68
N GLY A 160 18.70 11.35 -6.88
CA GLY A 160 19.17 10.07 -6.34
C GLY A 160 19.56 9.07 -7.46
N ALA A 161 20.43 8.12 -7.12
CA ALA A 161 21.03 7.19 -8.09
C ALA A 161 20.05 6.19 -8.73
N ASN A 162 18.80 6.12 -8.24
CA ASN A 162 17.84 5.13 -8.70
C ASN A 162 16.97 5.66 -9.83
N ASP A 163 17.03 5.00 -10.98
CA ASP A 163 16.20 5.30 -12.15
C ASP A 163 14.73 4.90 -11.88
N PRO A 164 13.77 5.85 -11.86
CA PRO A 164 12.35 5.57 -11.65
C PRO A 164 11.79 4.52 -12.61
N GLU A 165 12.30 4.49 -13.85
CA GLU A 165 11.88 3.52 -14.84
C GLU A 165 12.26 2.08 -14.42
N LYS A 166 13.50 1.89 -13.98
CA LYS A 166 14.01 0.58 -13.53
C LYS A 166 13.31 0.14 -12.25
N ILE A 167 12.99 1.07 -11.36
CA ILE A 167 12.19 0.79 -10.16
C ILE A 167 10.81 0.25 -10.58
N TRP A 168 10.11 0.95 -11.47
CA TRP A 168 8.80 0.51 -11.95
C TRP A 168 8.88 -0.90 -12.55
N LEU A 169 9.83 -1.13 -13.47
CA LEU A 169 9.98 -2.42 -14.14
C LEU A 169 10.28 -3.55 -13.14
N ARG A 170 11.22 -3.34 -12.22
CA ARG A 170 11.62 -4.36 -11.23
C ARG A 170 10.44 -4.75 -10.34
N LEU A 171 9.76 -3.77 -9.75
CA LEU A 171 8.70 -4.05 -8.78
C LEU A 171 7.48 -4.69 -9.45
N GLN A 172 7.15 -4.26 -10.68
CA GLN A 172 6.11 -4.92 -11.46
C GLN A 172 6.49 -6.35 -11.87
N SER A 173 7.77 -6.59 -12.19
CA SER A 173 8.28 -7.93 -12.49
C SER A 173 8.15 -8.86 -11.28
N ASN A 174 8.54 -8.40 -10.09
CA ASN A 174 8.40 -9.18 -8.84
C ASN A 174 6.93 -9.55 -8.56
N ILE A 175 6.00 -8.61 -8.76
CA ILE A 175 4.56 -8.87 -8.56
C ILE A 175 4.04 -9.90 -9.58
N LEU A 176 4.46 -9.80 -10.83
CA LEU A 176 4.05 -10.74 -11.88
C LEU A 176 4.63 -12.13 -11.69
N GLU A 177 5.86 -12.25 -11.20
CA GLU A 177 6.47 -13.51 -10.79
C GLU A 177 5.68 -14.13 -9.64
N PHE A 178 5.48 -13.38 -8.54
CA PHE A 178 4.69 -13.83 -7.39
C PHE A 178 3.26 -14.23 -7.78
N ALA A 179 2.62 -13.50 -8.70
CA ALA A 179 1.25 -13.78 -9.13
C ALA A 179 1.09 -15.17 -9.77
N GLN A 180 2.18 -15.81 -10.23
CA GLN A 180 2.14 -17.18 -10.73
C GLN A 180 1.95 -18.22 -9.62
N GLU A 181 2.22 -17.86 -8.37
CA GLU A 181 2.08 -18.72 -7.20
C GLU A 181 0.69 -18.61 -6.56
N ILE A 182 -0.10 -17.59 -6.92
CA ILE A 182 -1.39 -17.31 -6.28
C ILE A 182 -2.48 -18.22 -6.85
N PRO A 183 -3.23 -18.94 -6.00
CA PRO A 183 -4.40 -19.71 -6.40
C PRO A 183 -5.44 -18.90 -7.19
N VAL A 184 -6.15 -19.59 -8.08
CA VAL A 184 -7.26 -18.99 -8.85
C VAL A 184 -8.30 -18.40 -7.89
N GLY A 185 -8.75 -17.18 -8.18
CA GLY A 185 -9.73 -16.47 -7.37
C GLY A 185 -9.14 -15.61 -6.25
N GLN A 186 -7.85 -15.73 -5.94
CA GLN A 186 -7.19 -14.91 -4.90
C GLN A 186 -6.40 -13.71 -5.45
N TYR A 187 -6.44 -13.48 -6.77
CA TYR A 187 -5.72 -12.38 -7.42
C TYR A 187 -6.64 -11.55 -8.31
N MET A 188 -6.64 -10.24 -8.10
CA MET A 188 -7.32 -9.28 -8.96
C MET A 188 -6.33 -8.17 -9.33
N ARG A 189 -6.27 -7.78 -10.61
CA ARG A 189 -5.45 -6.65 -11.07
C ARG A 189 -6.32 -5.53 -11.62
N ILE A 190 -6.12 -4.31 -11.13
CA ILE A 190 -6.87 -3.12 -11.54
C ILE A 190 -5.89 -1.95 -11.79
N LYS A 191 -6.13 -1.16 -12.84
CA LYS A 191 -5.45 0.13 -13.00
C LYS A 191 -5.98 1.11 -11.95
N GLY A 192 -5.11 1.67 -11.13
CA GLY A 192 -5.50 2.67 -10.14
C GLY A 192 -6.17 3.88 -10.78
N GLU A 193 -5.78 4.25 -12.00
CA GLU A 193 -6.44 5.32 -12.75
C GLU A 193 -7.91 5.01 -13.09
N MET A 194 -8.23 3.75 -13.43
CA MET A 194 -9.61 3.34 -13.72
C MET A 194 -10.46 3.31 -12.45
N LEU A 195 -9.92 2.71 -11.38
CA LEU A 195 -10.58 2.66 -10.07
C LEU A 195 -10.91 4.07 -9.59
N LEU A 196 -9.96 4.99 -9.61
CA LEU A 196 -10.20 6.35 -9.11
C LEU A 196 -11.11 7.18 -10.02
N ARG A 197 -11.19 6.88 -11.31
CA ARG A 197 -12.10 7.57 -12.23
C ARG A 197 -13.56 7.18 -12.00
N ASP A 198 -13.82 5.93 -11.63
CA ASP A 198 -15.15 5.39 -11.36
C ASP A 198 -15.14 4.51 -10.10
N PRO A 199 -14.96 5.12 -8.91
CA PRO A 199 -14.75 4.37 -7.68
C PRO A 199 -15.95 3.50 -7.34
N THR A 200 -17.17 3.98 -7.52
CA THR A 200 -18.40 3.21 -7.25
C THR A 200 -18.42 1.89 -8.03
N PHE A 201 -18.10 1.91 -9.32
CA PHE A 201 -18.07 0.71 -10.16
C PHE A 201 -17.02 -0.29 -9.68
N TYR A 202 -15.76 0.14 -9.52
CA TYR A 202 -14.66 -0.77 -9.20
C TYR A 202 -14.68 -1.23 -7.74
N LEU A 203 -15.07 -0.38 -6.80
CA LEU A 203 -15.20 -0.78 -5.40
C LEU A 203 -16.28 -1.85 -5.23
N ARG A 204 -17.40 -1.73 -5.95
CA ARG A 204 -18.45 -2.77 -5.94
C ARG A 204 -17.93 -4.11 -6.45
N GLN A 205 -17.19 -4.11 -7.56
CA GLN A 205 -16.57 -5.34 -8.08
C GLN A 205 -15.55 -5.96 -7.11
N ILE A 206 -14.76 -5.13 -6.42
CA ILE A 206 -13.84 -5.62 -5.39
C ILE A 206 -14.63 -6.23 -4.23
N CYS A 207 -15.74 -5.61 -3.81
CA CYS A 207 -16.57 -6.14 -2.73
C CYS A 207 -17.19 -7.49 -3.10
N GLU A 208 -17.75 -7.62 -4.31
CA GLU A 208 -18.30 -8.87 -4.84
C GLU A 208 -17.23 -9.97 -4.93
N TRP A 209 -16.02 -9.63 -5.38
CA TRP A 209 -14.90 -10.57 -5.43
C TRP A 209 -14.47 -11.07 -4.05
N LEU A 210 -14.52 -10.21 -3.03
CA LEU A 210 -14.13 -10.53 -1.65
C LEU A 210 -15.27 -11.12 -0.81
N ASP A 211 -16.45 -11.29 -1.42
CA ASP A 211 -17.68 -11.74 -0.77
C ASP A 211 -18.04 -10.89 0.48
N ILE A 212 -17.90 -9.57 0.35
CA ILE A 212 -18.32 -8.56 1.35
C ILE A 212 -19.54 -7.77 0.84
N ASP A 213 -20.20 -7.05 1.76
CA ASP A 213 -21.34 -6.19 1.43
C ASP A 213 -21.01 -5.23 0.27
N SER A 214 -21.86 -5.22 -0.75
CA SER A 214 -21.70 -4.38 -1.94
C SER A 214 -22.81 -3.33 -2.06
N SER A 215 -23.57 -3.13 -0.97
CA SER A 215 -24.64 -2.15 -0.85
C SER A 215 -24.16 -0.72 -1.07
N ASP A 216 -25.06 0.17 -1.51
CA ASP A 216 -24.73 1.58 -1.72
C ASP A 216 -24.18 2.26 -0.46
N ALA A 217 -24.67 1.88 0.73
CA ALA A 217 -24.18 2.40 2.00
C ALA A 217 -22.73 1.98 2.29
N ALA A 218 -22.37 0.72 2.00
CA ALA A 218 -21.01 0.23 2.15
C ALA A 218 -20.05 0.91 1.17
N ILE A 219 -20.46 1.06 -0.09
CA ILE A 219 -19.65 1.75 -1.13
C ILE A 219 -19.50 3.24 -0.81
N GLU A 220 -20.54 3.89 -0.29
CA GLU A 220 -20.46 5.28 0.16
C GLU A 220 -19.45 5.44 1.31
N ALA A 221 -19.46 4.57 2.30
CA ALA A 221 -18.46 4.62 3.39
C ALA A 221 -17.03 4.58 2.86
N MET A 222 -16.77 3.78 1.83
CA MET A 222 -15.46 3.65 1.17
C MET A 222 -15.02 4.91 0.42
N GLN A 223 -15.92 5.84 0.12
CA GLN A 223 -15.60 7.10 -0.55
C GLN A 223 -15.07 8.17 0.40
N HIS A 224 -15.00 7.87 1.70
CA HIS A 224 -14.53 8.77 2.75
C HIS A 224 -13.22 8.33 3.42
N PRO A 225 -12.13 8.07 2.68
CA PRO A 225 -10.87 7.59 3.27
C PRO A 225 -10.27 8.54 4.32
N GLU A 226 -10.66 9.82 4.33
CA GLU A 226 -10.31 10.81 5.34
C GLU A 226 -10.82 10.49 6.76
N THR A 227 -11.82 9.63 6.91
CA THR A 227 -12.32 9.22 8.22
C THR A 227 -11.45 8.16 8.89
N SER A 228 -10.44 7.64 8.19
CA SER A 228 -9.46 6.73 8.77
C SER A 228 -8.63 7.41 9.88
N PRO A 229 -8.39 6.75 11.03
CA PRO A 229 -7.47 7.27 12.05
C PRO A 229 -6.01 7.33 11.55
N PHE A 230 -5.72 6.73 10.38
CA PHE A 230 -4.41 6.72 9.75
C PHE A 230 -4.32 7.67 8.53
N ALA A 231 -5.35 8.48 8.27
CA ALA A 231 -5.41 9.45 7.18
C ALA A 231 -4.96 10.87 7.60
N CYS A 232 -4.05 10.96 8.56
CA CYS A 232 -3.47 12.21 9.05
C CYS A 232 -2.01 12.02 9.47
N MET A 233 -1.27 13.11 9.65
CA MET A 233 0.06 13.05 10.27
C MET A 233 -0.04 12.55 11.72
N GLY A 234 0.84 11.62 12.08
CA GLY A 234 0.97 11.13 13.46
C GLY A 234 1.85 12.03 14.33
N PRO A 235 2.10 11.64 15.60
CA PRO A 235 2.95 12.40 16.51
C PRO A 235 4.43 12.33 16.08
N PRO A 236 5.31 13.20 16.61
CA PRO A 236 6.72 13.27 16.20
C PRO A 236 7.49 11.94 16.26
N SER A 237 7.16 11.05 17.20
CA SER A 237 7.78 9.71 17.30
C SER A 237 7.30 8.67 16.28
N ALA A 238 6.19 8.95 15.59
CA ALA A 238 5.64 8.14 14.49
C ALA A 238 4.83 9.03 13.52
N PRO A 239 5.48 9.92 12.75
CA PRO A 239 4.80 11.00 12.04
C PRO A 239 4.02 10.51 10.80
N ALA A 240 4.39 9.37 10.23
CA ALA A 240 3.86 8.88 8.96
C ALA A 240 3.10 7.56 9.13
N GLY A 241 3.17 6.64 8.16
CA GLY A 241 2.40 5.39 8.14
C GLY A 241 1.57 5.19 6.88
N ASN A 242 1.54 6.20 6.00
CA ASN A 242 1.02 6.14 4.64
C ASN A 242 1.80 7.14 3.77
N ASP A 243 1.46 7.24 2.49
CA ASP A 243 1.96 8.26 1.57
C ASP A 243 1.81 9.67 2.17
N PRO A 244 2.90 10.46 2.27
CA PRO A 244 2.83 11.81 2.83
C PRO A 244 1.79 12.71 2.16
N ASN A 245 1.59 12.59 0.84
CA ASN A 245 0.62 13.42 0.12
C ASN A 245 -0.82 13.04 0.50
N PHE A 246 -1.07 11.78 0.83
CA PHE A 246 -2.36 11.33 1.34
C PHE A 246 -2.59 11.85 2.76
N LEU A 247 -1.56 11.79 3.62
CA LEU A 247 -1.65 12.27 5.01
C LEU A 247 -1.92 13.79 5.10
N THR A 248 -1.45 14.57 4.12
CA THR A 248 -1.69 16.02 4.06
C THR A 248 -3.00 16.40 3.39
N SER A 249 -3.58 15.52 2.58
CA SER A 249 -4.80 15.80 1.81
C SER A 249 -5.58 14.49 1.56
N PRO A 250 -6.23 13.95 2.60
CA PRO A 250 -6.84 12.62 2.53
C PRO A 250 -8.21 12.62 1.82
N THR A 251 -8.92 13.76 1.82
CA THR A 251 -10.23 13.91 1.18
C THR A 251 -10.11 13.77 -0.34
N LEU A 252 -11.05 13.04 -0.94
CA LEU A 252 -11.07 12.80 -2.38
C LEU A 252 -11.77 13.93 -3.14
N ASP A 253 -11.09 14.43 -4.17
CA ASP A 253 -11.67 15.34 -5.16
C ASP A 253 -12.17 14.51 -6.35
N PHE A 254 -13.42 14.05 -6.29
CA PHE A 254 -14.02 13.20 -7.31
C PHE A 254 -14.10 13.87 -8.68
N GLU A 255 -14.29 15.18 -8.75
CA GLU A 255 -14.30 15.91 -10.02
C GLU A 255 -12.93 15.86 -10.72
N ARG A 256 -11.85 16.01 -9.96
CA ARG A 256 -10.49 15.87 -10.47
C ARG A 256 -10.17 14.43 -10.81
N LEU A 257 -10.57 13.47 -9.97
CA LEU A 257 -10.30 12.04 -10.19
C LEU A 257 -11.01 11.52 -11.45
N ALA A 258 -12.25 11.94 -11.70
CA ALA A 258 -12.99 11.63 -12.93
C ALA A 258 -12.26 12.09 -14.21
N ARG A 259 -11.34 13.06 -14.10
CA ARG A 259 -10.56 13.62 -15.20
C ARG A 259 -9.13 13.09 -15.28
N ILE A 260 -8.75 12.08 -14.48
CA ILE A 260 -7.43 11.45 -14.57
C ILE A 260 -7.19 10.98 -16.01
N LYS A 261 -6.06 11.38 -16.59
CA LYS A 261 -5.63 10.96 -17.93
C LYS A 261 -4.41 10.05 -17.85
N GLU A 262 -4.39 9.04 -18.70
CA GLU A 262 -3.21 8.21 -18.95
C GLU A 262 -2.40 8.91 -20.07
N PRO A 263 -1.15 9.33 -19.81
CA PRO A 263 -0.31 9.91 -20.86
C PRO A 263 0.16 8.80 -21.82
N PRO A 264 0.61 9.13 -23.04
CA PRO A 264 1.11 8.14 -23.98
C PRO A 264 2.38 7.44 -23.47
N LEU A 265 2.55 6.17 -23.86
CA LEU A 265 3.80 5.42 -23.63
C LEU A 265 4.96 5.91 -24.52
N ASP A 266 4.67 6.45 -25.70
CA ASP A 266 5.70 6.99 -26.58
C ASP A 266 6.11 8.41 -26.18
N GLY A 267 7.30 8.83 -26.62
CA GLY A 267 7.88 10.13 -26.32
C GLY A 267 8.78 10.16 -25.08
N GLU A 268 9.52 11.25 -24.98
CA GLU A 268 10.61 11.48 -24.04
C GLU A 268 10.16 11.38 -22.57
N ILE A 269 10.98 10.79 -21.70
CA ILE A 269 10.69 10.65 -20.26
C ILE A 269 11.27 11.82 -19.44
N GLU A 270 10.49 12.33 -18.47
CA GLU A 270 10.75 13.61 -17.77
C GLU A 270 12.03 13.59 -16.89
N TRP A 271 12.48 12.42 -16.46
CA TRP A 271 13.69 12.27 -15.63
C TRP A 271 14.93 11.88 -16.44
N LYS A 272 14.83 11.70 -17.76
CA LYS A 272 15.96 11.31 -18.59
C LYS A 272 15.85 11.93 -19.99
N LYS A 273 16.42 13.12 -20.12
CA LYS A 273 16.37 13.91 -21.36
C LYS A 273 16.96 13.13 -22.54
N GLY A 274 16.29 13.18 -23.69
CA GLY A 274 16.67 12.50 -24.93
C GLY A 274 16.39 10.98 -24.94
N HIS A 275 15.73 10.45 -23.92
CA HIS A 275 15.39 9.03 -23.83
C HIS A 275 13.88 8.81 -23.77
N GLU A 276 13.44 7.70 -24.37
CA GLU A 276 12.10 7.14 -24.17
C GLU A 276 12.16 5.93 -23.22
N PHE A 277 11.01 5.38 -22.86
CA PHE A 277 10.94 4.12 -22.13
C PHE A 277 11.66 2.98 -22.87
N MET A 278 12.41 2.19 -22.12
CA MET A 278 12.94 0.90 -22.50
C MET A 278 11.84 0.02 -23.10
N PRO A 279 12.16 -0.79 -24.13
CA PRO A 279 11.19 -1.70 -24.74
C PRO A 279 10.51 -2.63 -23.74
N ALA A 280 11.21 -3.06 -22.68
CA ALA A 280 10.64 -3.91 -21.62
C ALA A 280 9.51 -3.20 -20.85
N VAL A 281 9.68 -1.92 -20.53
CA VAL A 281 8.65 -1.12 -19.85
C VAL A 281 7.45 -0.90 -20.76
N LYS A 282 7.66 -0.53 -22.03
CA LYS A 282 6.55 -0.38 -22.99
C LYS A 282 5.76 -1.69 -23.15
N ARG A 283 6.44 -2.84 -23.27
CA ARG A 283 5.78 -4.16 -23.37
C ARG A 283 4.93 -4.47 -22.14
N MET A 284 5.50 -4.32 -20.94
CA MET A 284 4.80 -4.62 -19.69
C MET A 284 3.64 -3.65 -19.44
N ALA A 285 3.82 -2.36 -19.74
CA ALA A 285 2.75 -1.38 -19.62
C ALA A 285 1.56 -1.69 -20.56
N ARG A 286 1.84 -2.14 -21.79
CA ARG A 286 0.80 -2.63 -22.71
C ARG A 286 0.08 -3.88 -22.19
N GLN A 287 0.80 -4.78 -21.52
CA GLN A 287 0.17 -5.94 -20.85
C GLN A 287 -0.80 -5.51 -19.73
N PHE A 288 -0.56 -4.36 -19.10
CA PHE A 288 -1.49 -3.74 -18.14
C PHE A 288 -2.57 -2.87 -18.81
N GLY A 289 -2.58 -2.79 -20.14
CA GLY A 289 -3.55 -2.05 -20.93
C GLY A 289 -3.24 -0.57 -21.11
N TYR A 290 -2.02 -0.10 -20.80
CA TYR A 290 -1.58 1.27 -21.11
C TYR A 290 -1.19 1.39 -22.60
N ALA A 291 -1.42 2.58 -23.18
CA ALA A 291 -1.17 2.87 -24.60
C ALA A 291 -0.25 4.08 -24.76
#